data_AF-A0A1J8QJG7-F1
#
_entry.id   AF-A0A1J8QJG7-F1
#
_cell.length_a   1.000
_cell.length_b   1.000
_cell.length_c   1.000
_cell.angle_alpha   90.00
_cell.angle_beta   90.00
_cell.angle_gamma   90.00
#
_symmetry.space_group_name_H-M   'P 1'
#
loop_
_entity.id
_entity.type
_entity.pdbx_description
1 polymer ?
#
loop_
_entity_poly.entity_id
_entity_poly.type
_entity_poly.pdbx_seq_one_letter_code
_entity_poly.pdbx_strand_id
1 'polypeptide(L)' 'MTYIDDSDSDGYPYWYARIISIFHALVIHTSEHSKSHELQQMDFLWV' A
#
# COMPACT_ATOMS: atom_id res chain seq x y z
N MET A 1 14.46 -24.40 -29.83
CA MET A 1 15.15 -24.45 -28.53
C MET A 1 15.79 -23.08 -28.35
N THR A 2 15.07 -22.15 -27.76
CA THR A 2 15.55 -20.76 -27.61
C THR A 2 16.29 -20.69 -26.28
N TYR A 3 17.58 -20.37 -26.32
CA TYR A 3 18.38 -20.11 -25.12
C TYR A 3 17.81 -18.87 -24.45
N ILE A 4 17.25 -19.02 -23.25
CA ILE A 4 16.94 -17.87 -22.40
C ILE A 4 18.28 -17.46 -21.79
N ASP A 5 18.73 -16.27 -22.19
CA ASP A 5 19.88 -15.59 -21.63
C ASP A 5 19.46 -15.12 -20.22
N ASP A 6 20.03 -15.72 -19.18
CA ASP A 6 19.75 -15.37 -17.77
C ASP A 6 20.29 -13.98 -17.37
N SER A 7 20.76 -13.17 -18.34
CA SER A 7 21.27 -11.81 -18.12
C SER A 7 20.20 -10.71 -18.07
N ASP A 8 18.91 -11.04 -18.23
CA ASP A 8 17.80 -10.07 -18.14
C ASP A 8 17.17 -10.01 -16.73
N SER A 9 17.81 -10.59 -15.71
CA SER A 9 17.34 -10.52 -14.32
C SER A 9 17.69 -9.22 -13.59
N ASP A 10 18.46 -8.32 -14.22
CA ASP A 10 19.03 -7.11 -13.61
C ASP A 10 18.13 -5.86 -13.61
N GLY A 11 16.81 -5.94 -13.87
CA GLY A 11 16.08 -4.73 -14.24
C GLY A 11 14.59 -4.63 -13.98
N TYR A 12 14.02 -5.26 -12.97
CA TYR A 12 12.65 -4.96 -12.55
C TYR A 12 12.65 -4.13 -11.26
N PRO A 13 12.64 -2.78 -11.34
CA PRO A 13 12.65 -1.88 -10.17
C PRO A 13 11.30 -1.86 -9.43
N TYR A 14 10.43 -2.83 -9.68
CA TYR A 14 9.07 -2.88 -9.17
C TYR A 14 8.90 -4.12 -8.30
N TRP A 15 8.31 -3.91 -7.12
CA TRP A 15 7.90 -5.00 -6.26
C TRP A 15 6.42 -5.28 -6.52
N TYR A 16 6.13 -6.50 -6.96
CA TYR A 16 4.77 -6.98 -7.10
C TYR A 16 4.28 -7.47 -5.75
N ALA A 17 3.09 -7.03 -5.38
CA ALA A 17 2.54 -7.35 -4.09
C ALA A 17 1.05 -7.67 -4.26
N ARG A 18 0.58 -8.70 -3.56
CA ARG A 18 -0.80 -9.17 -3.68
C ARG A 18 -1.60 -8.56 -2.55
N ILE A 19 -2.54 -7.69 -2.89
CA ILE A 19 -3.48 -7.16 -1.89
C ILE A 19 -4.33 -8.33 -1.38
N ILE A 20 -4.19 -8.61 -0.08
CA ILE A 20 -4.98 -9.62 0.63
C ILE A 20 -6.33 -9.02 0.99
N SER A 21 -6.36 -7.75 1.41
CA SER A 21 -7.59 -7.05 1.80
C SER A 21 -7.43 -5.52 1.81
N ILE A 22 -8.56 -4.82 1.72
CA ILE A 22 -8.66 -3.36 1.86
C ILE A 22 -9.65 -3.07 2.98
N PHE A 23 -9.25 -2.22 3.93
CA PHE A 23 -10.08 -1.83 5.06
C PHE A 23 -10.40 -0.34 4.98
N HIS A 24 -11.67 -0.01 5.22
CA HIS A 24 -12.16 1.37 5.26
C HIS A 24 -12.54 1.70 6.69
N ALA A 25 -11.94 2.73 7.26
CA ALA A 25 -12.26 3.19 8.61
C ALA A 25 -12.62 4.67 8.60
N LEU A 26 -13.63 5.00 9.40
CA LEU A 26 -13.91 6.38 9.78
C LEU A 26 -13.21 6.64 11.11
N VAL A 27 -12.27 7.58 11.13
CA VAL A 27 -11.48 7.95 12.31
C VAL A 27 -11.79 9.36 12.76
N ILE A 28 -11.73 9.59 14.06
CA ILE A 28 -11.81 10.93 14.65
C ILE A 28 -10.55 11.11 15.48
N HIS A 29 -9.83 12.20 15.25
CA HIS A 29 -8.63 12.50 16.01
C HIS A 29 -9.00 13.20 17.32
N THR A 30 -8.84 12.49 18.45
CA THR A 30 -9.32 12.91 19.78
C THR A 30 -8.30 13.67 20.63
N SER A 31 -7.11 13.94 20.10
CA SER A 31 -6.03 14.62 20.82
C SER A 31 -6.29 16.13 20.99
N GLU A 32 -5.83 16.71 22.10
CA GLU A 32 -5.88 18.16 22.36
C GLU A 32 -5.10 18.99 21.32
N HIS A 33 -4.15 18.37 20.62
CA HIS A 33 -3.40 18.99 19.52
C HIS A 33 -3.97 18.66 18.14
N SER A 34 -5.18 18.10 18.10
CA SER A 34 -5.84 17.81 16.84
C SER A 34 -6.07 19.09 16.04
N LYS A 35 -5.68 19.05 14.75
CA LYS A 35 -5.99 20.13 13.81
C LYS A 35 -7.46 20.13 13.39
N SER A 36 -8.16 19.00 13.53
CA SER A 36 -9.57 18.86 13.18
C SER A 36 -10.20 17.70 13.96
N HIS A 37 -11.39 17.94 14.51
CA HIS A 37 -12.22 16.91 15.14
C HIS A 37 -13.24 16.32 14.16
N GLU A 38 -13.10 16.61 12.87
CA GLU A 38 -13.98 16.07 11.84
C GLU A 38 -13.72 14.57 11.61
N LEU A 39 -14.77 13.89 11.18
CA LEU A 39 -14.69 12.50 10.73
C LEU A 39 -13.81 12.42 9.47
N GLN A 40 -12.75 11.64 9.55
CA GLN A 40 -11.83 11.40 8.43
C GLN A 40 -11.96 9.97 7.94
N GLN A 41 -12.07 9.78 6.63
CA GLN A 41 -12.00 8.47 6.03
C GLN A 41 -10.53 8.07 5.82
N MET A 42 -10.15 6.90 6.33
CA MET A 42 -8.83 6.29 6.15
C MET A 42 -8.98 4.91 5.51
N ASP A 43 -8.14 4.64 4.51
CA ASP A 43 -8.08 3.37 3.81
C ASP A 43 -6.75 2.67 4.10
N PHE A 44 -6.82 1.40 4.53
CA PHE A 44 -5.66 0.58 4.83
C PHE A 44 -5.56 -0.57 3.84
N LEU A 45 -4.39 -0.74 3.23
CA LEU A 45 -4.11 -1.87 2.37
C LEU A 45 -3.33 -2.92 3.17
N TRP A 46 -3.83 -4.15 3.17
CA TRP A 46 -3.07 -5.31 3.62
C TRP A 46 -2.53 -6.05 2.40
N VAL A 47 -1.21 -6.06 2.30
CA VAL A 47 -0.42 -6.56 1.19
C VAL A 47 0.51 -7.65 1.68
#